data_AF-A0A9C8UIF7-F1
#
_entry.id   AF-A0A9C8UIF7-F1
#
_cell.length_a   1.000
_cell.length_b   1.000
_cell.length_c   1.000
_cell.angle_alpha   90.00
_cell.angle_beta   90.00
_cell.angle_gamma   90.00
#
_symmetry.space_group_name_H-M   'P 1'
#
loop_
_entity.id
_entity.type
_entity.pdbx_description
1 polymer ?
#
loop_
_entity_poly.entity_id
_entity_poly.type
_entity_poly.pdbx_seq_one_letter_code
_entity_poly.pdbx_strand_id
1 'polypeptide(L)'
;DPLAELVKIEPQAIGVGQYQHDVDQRALARSLEAVVEDAVNAVGVDLNMASAPLLSHIAGLGPSLAHAIVSHRDLNGAFATRKALLKVAGLGPKAFEQCAGFLRITDGIEPLDASSVHPEAYGIARKIVQACGRDIRSIMGDSSALSGLRAEQFIDDNFGLPTVQDILTELEKPGRDPRPTFKTASFAEGIDSITDLKPGMSLEGTVTNVAAFGAFVDIGVHQDGLVHVSQLADRFVKDPHEIVKAGDVVRVRVTEIDVPRNRIGLSMRKNSEAAPASDHKKASADKGRLNKDHRPKPNRKPDGKVTPAASSESQGALGAILAAAMKRPSDSS
;
A
#
# COMPACT_ATOMS: atom_id res chain seq x y z
N ASP A 1 12.65 -4.44 -6.05
CA ASP A 1 11.86 -4.64 -4.83
C ASP A 1 11.33 -3.28 -4.38
N PRO A 2 10.01 -3.04 -4.38
CA PRO A 2 9.43 -1.74 -4.00
C PRO A 2 9.85 -1.29 -2.61
N LEU A 3 9.91 -2.21 -1.62
CA LEU A 3 10.25 -1.86 -0.25
C LEU A 3 11.67 -1.31 -0.18
N ALA A 4 12.63 -2.01 -0.79
CA ALA A 4 14.04 -1.62 -0.76
C ALA A 4 14.36 -0.29 -1.49
N GLU A 5 13.51 0.12 -2.44
CA GLU A 5 13.66 1.38 -3.16
C GLU A 5 12.93 2.54 -2.45
N LEU A 6 11.70 2.33 -2.00
CA LEU A 6 10.89 3.38 -1.37
C LEU A 6 11.49 3.86 -0.04
N VAL A 7 12.16 2.98 0.73
CA VAL A 7 12.86 3.35 1.97
C VAL A 7 14.03 4.31 1.76
N LYS A 8 14.49 4.52 0.52
CA LYS A 8 15.55 5.51 0.23
C LYS A 8 15.01 6.94 0.16
N ILE A 9 13.69 7.10 0.12
CA ILE A 9 12.99 8.38 -0.01
C ILE A 9 12.38 8.72 1.34
N GLU A 10 12.32 10.01 1.69
CA GLU A 10 11.56 10.43 2.86
C GLU A 10 10.09 9.98 2.74
N PRO A 11 9.49 9.34 3.77
CA PRO A 11 8.15 8.77 3.64
C PRO A 11 7.08 9.78 3.20
N GLN A 12 7.16 11.03 3.68
CA GLN A 12 6.26 12.13 3.32
C GLN A 12 6.39 12.60 1.85
N ALA A 13 7.51 12.29 1.18
CA ALA A 13 7.76 12.66 -0.20
C ALA A 13 7.25 11.62 -1.22
N ILE A 14 6.80 10.44 -0.76
CA ILE A 14 6.31 9.35 -1.63
C ILE A 14 4.98 9.71 -2.32
N GLY A 15 4.27 10.74 -1.87
CA GLY A 15 3.02 11.17 -2.52
C GLY A 15 1.84 10.26 -2.19
N VAL A 16 1.48 10.18 -0.91
CA VAL A 16 0.49 9.21 -0.41
C VAL A 16 -0.96 9.70 -0.46
N GLY A 17 -1.20 10.96 -0.84
CA GLY A 17 -2.55 11.52 -0.94
C GLY A 17 -2.61 12.91 -1.57
N GLN A 18 -3.80 13.28 -2.07
CA GLN A 18 -4.04 14.50 -2.85
C GLN A 18 -3.70 15.80 -2.10
N TYR A 19 -4.04 15.86 -0.81
CA TYR A 19 -3.87 17.05 0.04
C TYR A 19 -2.84 16.81 1.15
N GLN A 20 -1.85 15.94 0.91
CA GLN A 20 -0.84 15.61 1.91
C GLN A 20 0.00 16.81 2.38
N HIS A 21 0.06 17.88 1.57
CA HIS A 21 0.77 19.11 1.92
C HIS A 21 -0.06 20.05 2.81
N ASP A 22 -1.37 19.83 2.89
CA ASP A 22 -2.32 20.68 3.64
C ASP A 22 -2.53 20.20 5.09
N VAL A 23 -1.93 19.05 5.46
CA VAL A 23 -2.00 18.50 6.83
C VAL A 23 -0.78 18.89 7.68
N ASP A 24 -0.84 18.63 8.99
CA ASP A 24 0.31 18.79 9.87
C ASP A 24 1.45 17.84 9.44
N GLN A 25 2.53 18.44 8.94
CA GLN A 25 3.66 17.69 8.38
C GLN A 25 4.42 16.88 9.42
N ARG A 26 4.45 17.30 10.69
CA ARG A 26 5.14 16.55 11.76
C ARG A 26 4.34 15.31 12.14
N ALA A 27 3.02 15.45 12.23
CA ALA A 27 2.14 14.32 12.49
C ALA A 27 2.16 13.33 11.32
N LEU A 28 2.14 13.82 10.08
CA LEU A 28 2.26 13.01 8.87
C LEU A 28 3.58 12.23 8.85
N ALA A 29 4.71 12.90 9.03
CA ALA A 29 6.02 12.27 9.03
C ALA A 29 6.11 11.13 10.04
N ARG A 30 5.68 11.38 11.29
CA ARG A 30 5.68 10.36 12.36
C ARG A 30 4.79 9.16 12.00
N SER A 31 3.61 9.42 11.45
CA SER A 31 2.69 8.35 11.07
C SER A 31 3.25 7.50 9.94
N LEU A 32 3.86 8.12 8.93
CA LEU A 32 4.43 7.39 7.80
C LEU A 32 5.71 6.64 8.19
N GLU A 33 6.53 7.22 9.07
CA GLU A 33 7.73 6.56 9.60
C GLU A 33 7.36 5.29 10.38
N ALA A 34 6.31 5.32 11.20
CA ALA A 34 5.80 4.13 11.88
C ALA A 34 5.32 3.05 10.89
N VAL A 35 4.62 3.42 9.82
CA VAL A 35 4.19 2.47 8.78
C VAL A 35 5.39 1.85 8.05
N VAL A 36 6.43 2.64 7.79
CA VAL A 36 7.66 2.14 7.17
C VAL A 36 8.38 1.17 8.10
N GLU A 37 8.50 1.51 9.39
CA GLU A 37 9.06 0.62 10.42
C GLU A 37 8.28 -0.70 10.47
N ASP A 38 6.95 -0.65 10.61
CA ASP A 38 6.11 -1.84 10.64
C ASP A 38 6.29 -2.72 9.39
N ALA A 39 6.32 -2.10 8.20
CA ALA A 39 6.46 -2.83 6.94
C ALA A 39 7.85 -3.48 6.80
N VAL A 40 8.92 -2.78 7.17
CA VAL A 40 10.30 -3.30 7.09
C VAL A 40 10.50 -4.44 8.09
N ASN A 41 10.05 -4.27 9.33
CA ASN A 41 10.21 -5.29 10.37
C ASN A 41 9.31 -6.51 10.12
N ALA A 42 8.12 -6.34 9.56
CA ALA A 42 7.26 -7.46 9.18
C ALA A 42 7.87 -8.32 8.07
N VAL A 43 8.53 -7.71 7.08
CA VAL A 43 9.20 -8.46 6.00
C VAL A 43 10.51 -9.08 6.48
N GLY A 44 11.22 -8.40 7.39
CA GLY A 44 12.56 -8.75 7.81
C GLY A 44 13.61 -8.46 6.72
N VAL A 45 14.87 -8.32 7.11
CA VAL A 45 15.92 -7.82 6.21
C VAL A 45 17.13 -8.75 6.24
N ASP A 46 17.67 -9.10 5.07
CA ASP A 46 18.93 -9.85 4.98
C ASP A 46 20.11 -8.92 5.38
N LEU A 47 20.78 -9.27 6.47
CA LEU A 47 21.85 -8.48 7.07
C LEU A 47 23.03 -8.25 6.11
N ASN A 48 23.33 -9.23 5.26
CA ASN A 48 24.50 -9.18 4.39
C ASN A 48 24.20 -8.46 3.07
N MET A 49 22.94 -8.40 2.64
CA MET A 49 22.56 -7.77 1.37
C MET A 49 21.96 -6.36 1.53
N ALA A 50 21.46 -6.02 2.71
CA ALA A 50 20.73 -4.77 2.92
C ALA A 50 21.58 -3.52 2.76
N SER A 51 20.92 -2.44 2.32
CA SER A 51 21.48 -1.09 2.28
C SER A 51 21.34 -0.40 3.63
N ALA A 52 22.16 0.64 3.88
CA ALA A 52 22.05 1.42 5.11
C ALA A 52 20.67 2.07 5.31
N PRO A 53 20.00 2.66 4.28
CA PRO A 53 18.64 3.18 4.43
C PRO A 53 17.62 2.11 4.86
N LEU A 54 17.71 0.90 4.31
CA LEU A 54 16.81 -0.19 4.71
C LEU A 54 17.05 -0.62 6.16
N LEU A 55 18.33 -0.75 6.56
CA LEU A 55 18.71 -1.10 7.92
C LEU A 55 18.32 -0.03 8.95
N SER A 56 18.24 1.24 8.57
CA SER A 56 17.89 2.32 9.50
C SER A 56 16.43 2.30 9.95
N HIS A 57 15.57 1.52 9.28
CA HIS A 57 14.16 1.35 9.65
C HIS A 57 13.89 0.06 10.45
N ILE A 58 14.93 -0.72 10.77
CA ILE A 58 14.80 -1.88 11.64
C ILE A 58 14.69 -1.44 13.10
N ALA A 59 13.82 -2.08 13.86
CA ALA A 59 13.61 -1.78 15.27
C ALA A 59 14.94 -1.81 16.05
N GLY A 60 15.19 -0.75 16.82
CA GLY A 60 16.43 -0.59 17.60
C GLY A 60 17.66 -0.20 16.79
N LEU A 61 17.55 -0.07 15.46
CA LEU A 61 18.56 0.54 14.61
C LEU A 61 18.15 1.97 14.25
N GLY A 62 19.15 2.80 14.04
CA GLY A 62 18.98 4.15 13.48
C GLY A 62 20.04 4.39 12.41
N PRO A 63 20.04 5.57 11.76
CA PRO A 63 20.94 5.86 10.65
C PRO A 63 22.42 5.59 10.98
N SER A 64 22.89 5.98 12.16
CA SER A 64 24.29 5.77 12.57
C SER A 64 24.66 4.28 12.72
N LEU A 65 23.80 3.48 13.34
CA LEU A 65 24.06 2.04 13.53
C LEU A 65 23.97 1.29 12.19
N ALA A 66 23.04 1.68 11.32
CA ALA A 66 22.93 1.11 9.98
C ALA A 66 24.21 1.32 9.16
N HIS A 67 24.79 2.53 9.18
CA HIS A 67 26.07 2.80 8.54
C HIS A 67 27.22 2.01 9.19
N ALA A 68 27.22 1.87 10.52
CA ALA A 68 28.24 1.10 11.23
C ALA A 68 28.21 -0.40 10.87
N ILE A 69 27.00 -0.97 10.71
CA ILE A 69 26.81 -2.36 10.27
C ILE A 69 27.34 -2.56 8.86
N VAL A 70 26.97 -1.69 7.91
CA VAL A 70 27.46 -1.76 6.53
C VAL A 70 28.98 -1.60 6.48
N SER A 71 29.53 -0.61 7.19
CA SER A 71 30.99 -0.41 7.25
C SER A 71 31.72 -1.62 7.85
N HIS A 72 31.15 -2.24 8.90
CA HIS A 72 31.71 -3.45 9.48
C HIS A 72 31.67 -4.62 8.49
N ARG A 73 30.58 -4.78 7.74
CA ARG A 73 30.45 -5.79 6.68
C ARG A 73 31.49 -5.59 5.58
N ASP A 74 31.67 -4.35 5.14
CA ASP A 74 32.58 -4.03 4.03
C ASP A 74 34.05 -4.25 4.43
N LEU A 75 34.39 -4.05 5.72
CA LEU A 75 35.75 -4.24 6.25
C LEU A 75 36.07 -5.68 6.66
N ASN A 76 35.11 -6.40 7.26
CA ASN A 76 35.33 -7.72 7.86
C ASN A 76 34.71 -8.87 7.05
N GLY A 77 33.98 -8.55 5.97
CA GLY A 77 33.21 -9.49 5.19
C GLY A 77 31.80 -9.74 5.76
N ALA A 78 31.10 -10.68 5.14
CA ALA A 78 29.73 -11.06 5.51
C ALA A 78 29.64 -11.59 6.95
N PHE A 79 28.55 -11.27 7.64
CA PHE A 79 28.23 -11.81 8.95
C PHE A 79 27.83 -13.28 8.82
N ALA A 80 28.53 -14.15 9.55
CA ALA A 80 28.26 -15.59 9.60
C ALA A 80 27.18 -15.98 10.62
N THR A 81 26.93 -15.13 11.62
CA THR A 81 25.90 -15.30 12.65
C THR A 81 25.39 -13.96 13.16
N ARG A 82 24.16 -13.91 13.69
CA ARG A 82 23.58 -12.70 14.32
C ARG A 82 24.44 -12.19 15.47
N LYS A 83 25.00 -13.08 16.29
CA LYS A 83 25.86 -12.71 17.42
C LYS A 83 27.09 -11.89 17.02
N ALA A 84 27.53 -11.97 15.76
CA ALA A 84 28.62 -11.14 15.26
C ALA A 84 28.26 -9.64 15.21
N LEU A 85 26.98 -9.27 15.25
CA LEU A 85 26.53 -7.87 15.37
C LEU A 85 27.06 -7.19 16.65
N LEU A 86 27.29 -7.94 17.73
CA LEU A 86 27.86 -7.40 18.97
C LEU A 86 29.31 -6.91 18.81
N LYS A 87 29.97 -7.23 17.68
CA LYS A 87 31.30 -6.71 17.34
C LYS A 87 31.24 -5.36 16.61
N VAL A 88 30.05 -4.94 16.16
CA VAL A 88 29.85 -3.66 15.47
C VAL A 88 29.95 -2.53 16.48
N ALA A 89 30.76 -1.51 16.16
CA ALA A 89 30.95 -0.36 17.03
C ALA A 89 29.61 0.36 17.27
N GLY A 90 29.30 0.63 18.55
CA GLY A 90 28.07 1.30 18.98
C GLY A 90 26.86 0.38 19.14
N LEU A 91 26.90 -0.87 18.66
CA LEU A 91 25.80 -1.82 18.81
C LEU A 91 25.93 -2.56 20.17
N GLY A 92 25.16 -2.08 21.15
CA GLY A 92 25.12 -2.68 22.49
C GLY A 92 24.12 -3.83 22.63
N PRO A 93 24.12 -4.53 23.78
CA PRO A 93 23.23 -5.68 24.02
C PRO A 93 21.75 -5.37 23.86
N LYS A 94 21.30 -4.18 24.27
CA LYS A 94 19.90 -3.74 24.10
C LYS A 94 19.54 -3.54 22.63
N ALA A 95 20.41 -2.88 21.87
CA ALA A 95 20.17 -2.68 20.44
C ALA A 95 20.13 -4.03 19.71
N PHE A 96 21.01 -4.96 20.09
CA PHE A 96 21.01 -6.33 19.58
C PHE A 96 19.69 -7.06 19.88
N GLU A 97 19.21 -7.00 21.12
CA GLU A 97 17.92 -7.60 21.52
C GLU A 97 16.74 -7.02 20.73
N GLN A 98 16.75 -5.72 20.43
CA GLN A 98 15.67 -5.10 19.66
C GLN A 98 15.72 -5.46 18.16
N CYS A 99 16.91 -5.59 17.57
CA CYS A 99 17.04 -5.75 16.12
C CYS A 99 17.21 -7.21 15.65
N ALA A 100 17.71 -8.11 16.50
CA ALA A 100 18.18 -9.42 16.06
C ALA A 100 17.08 -10.30 15.45
N GLY A 101 15.82 -10.14 15.87
CA GLY A 101 14.69 -10.92 15.34
C GLY A 101 14.32 -10.55 13.90
N PHE A 102 14.62 -9.32 13.49
CA PHE A 102 14.25 -8.78 12.19
C PHE A 102 15.37 -8.90 11.14
N LEU A 103 16.60 -9.19 11.57
CA LEU A 103 17.77 -9.34 10.71
C LEU A 103 18.01 -10.80 10.40
N ARG A 104 18.07 -11.18 9.12
CA ARG A 104 18.25 -12.58 8.68
C ARG A 104 19.61 -12.81 8.06
N ILE A 105 20.10 -14.04 8.14
CA ILE A 105 21.33 -14.51 7.50
C ILE A 105 21.02 -15.84 6.82
N THR A 106 20.78 -15.81 5.51
CA THR A 106 20.35 -16.99 4.73
C THR A 106 21.41 -18.11 4.72
N ASP A 107 22.68 -17.75 4.52
CA ASP A 107 23.81 -18.70 4.41
C ASP A 107 24.71 -18.70 5.66
N GLY A 108 24.09 -18.54 6.83
CA GLY A 108 24.80 -18.49 8.11
C GLY A 108 25.28 -19.85 8.61
N ILE A 109 26.19 -19.81 9.61
CA ILE A 109 26.61 -21.03 10.31
C ILE A 109 25.45 -21.58 11.15
N GLU A 110 24.68 -20.68 11.77
CA GLU A 110 23.50 -20.98 12.58
C GLU A 110 22.23 -20.99 11.71
N PRO A 111 21.57 -22.15 11.52
CA PRO A 111 20.39 -22.23 10.64
C PRO A 111 19.22 -21.37 11.10
N LEU A 112 19.04 -21.19 12.41
CA LEU A 112 17.98 -20.35 12.96
C LEU A 112 18.12 -18.87 12.59
N ASP A 113 19.32 -18.40 12.24
CA ASP A 113 19.54 -17.01 11.82
C ASP A 113 18.85 -16.67 10.48
N ALA A 114 18.41 -17.68 9.70
CA ALA A 114 17.61 -17.48 8.50
C ALA A 114 16.10 -17.30 8.79
N SER A 115 15.66 -17.59 10.02
CA SER A 115 14.25 -17.50 10.46
C SER A 115 13.97 -16.22 11.26
N SER A 116 12.71 -15.92 11.54
CA SER A 116 12.33 -14.82 12.45
C SER A 116 12.44 -15.19 13.94
N VAL A 117 12.91 -16.41 14.26
CA VAL A 117 13.11 -16.83 15.66
C VAL A 117 14.16 -15.94 16.32
N HIS A 118 13.81 -15.31 17.44
CA HIS A 118 14.73 -14.45 18.17
C HIS A 118 15.84 -15.26 18.88
N PRO A 119 17.10 -14.78 18.96
CA PRO A 119 18.20 -15.50 19.62
C PRO A 119 17.96 -15.90 21.08
N GLU A 120 17.12 -15.18 21.81
CA GLU A 120 16.73 -15.56 23.18
C GLU A 120 15.96 -16.90 23.23
N ALA A 121 15.22 -17.20 22.16
CA ALA A 121 14.37 -18.38 22.04
C ALA A 121 15.09 -19.58 21.38
N TYR A 122 16.38 -19.46 21.05
CA TYR A 122 17.15 -20.55 20.43
C TYR A 122 17.19 -21.80 21.30
N GLY A 123 17.15 -21.64 22.62
CA GLY A 123 17.06 -22.77 23.56
C GLY A 123 15.80 -23.61 23.32
N ILE A 124 14.64 -22.96 23.17
CA ILE A 124 13.36 -23.63 22.91
C ILE A 124 13.34 -24.24 21.51
N ALA A 125 13.76 -23.48 20.49
CA ALA A 125 13.80 -23.99 19.12
C ALA A 125 14.64 -25.28 19.02
N ARG A 126 15.77 -25.35 19.73
CA ARG A 126 16.57 -26.58 19.79
C ARG A 126 15.88 -27.72 20.55
N LYS A 127 15.14 -27.45 21.63
CA LYS A 127 14.35 -28.48 22.34
C LYS A 127 13.27 -29.08 21.43
N ILE A 128 12.59 -28.24 20.65
CA ILE A 128 11.58 -28.66 19.66
C ILE A 128 12.22 -29.58 18.62
N VAL A 129 13.35 -29.16 18.04
CA VAL A 129 14.12 -29.95 17.06
C VAL A 129 14.58 -31.28 17.64
N GLN A 130 15.08 -31.29 18.87
CA GLN A 130 15.51 -32.50 19.57
C GLN A 130 14.36 -33.48 19.80
N ALA A 131 13.15 -33.00 20.10
CA ALA A 131 11.97 -33.84 20.26
C ALA A 131 11.55 -34.56 18.98
N CYS A 132 11.85 -33.99 17.80
CA CYS A 132 11.68 -34.67 16.52
C CYS A 132 12.76 -35.72 16.21
N GLY A 133 13.88 -35.72 16.95
CA GLY A 133 14.99 -36.65 16.77
C GLY A 133 15.77 -36.46 15.46
N ARG A 134 15.72 -35.28 14.85
CA ARG A 134 16.38 -34.96 13.57
C ARG A 134 17.28 -33.72 13.70
N ASP A 135 18.13 -33.49 12.70
CA ASP A 135 18.96 -32.29 12.63
C ASP A 135 18.12 -31.06 12.28
N ILE A 136 18.49 -29.89 12.80
CA ILE A 136 17.76 -28.64 12.60
C ILE A 136 17.56 -28.30 11.12
N ARG A 137 18.58 -28.52 10.28
CA ARG A 137 18.52 -28.22 8.84
C ARG A 137 17.56 -29.15 8.09
N SER A 138 17.31 -30.34 8.63
CA SER A 138 16.38 -31.31 8.04
C SER A 138 14.92 -31.09 8.45
N ILE A 139 14.68 -30.35 9.53
CA ILE A 139 13.34 -30.02 10.02
C ILE A 139 12.85 -28.69 9.43
N MET A 140 13.77 -27.73 9.30
CA MET A 140 13.43 -26.41 8.74
C MET A 140 12.87 -26.56 7.33
N GLY A 141 11.61 -26.15 7.13
CA GLY A 141 10.91 -26.30 5.84
C GLY A 141 10.13 -27.61 5.66
N ASP A 142 10.20 -28.56 6.61
CA ASP A 142 9.47 -29.83 6.55
C ASP A 142 8.24 -29.82 7.48
N SER A 143 7.09 -29.44 6.94
CA SER A 143 5.81 -29.43 7.67
C SER A 143 5.44 -30.79 8.27
N SER A 144 5.89 -31.91 7.67
CA SER A 144 5.54 -33.25 8.13
C SER A 144 6.27 -33.64 9.42
N ALA A 145 7.49 -33.13 9.61
CA ALA A 145 8.27 -33.39 10.81
C ALA A 145 7.69 -32.68 12.05
N LEU A 146 6.97 -31.57 11.84
CA LEU A 146 6.45 -30.71 12.91
C LEU A 146 4.97 -30.98 13.24
N SER A 147 4.20 -31.60 12.33
CA SER A 147 2.73 -31.75 12.47
C SER A 147 2.26 -32.57 13.67
N GLY A 148 3.13 -33.36 14.29
CA GLY A 148 2.82 -34.19 15.47
C GLY A 148 3.13 -33.52 16.82
N LEU A 149 3.79 -32.36 16.81
CA LEU A 149 4.19 -31.68 18.03
C LEU A 149 3.06 -30.80 18.59
N ARG A 150 2.96 -30.76 19.92
CA ARG A 150 2.06 -29.87 20.65
C ARG A 150 2.84 -28.76 21.29
N ALA A 151 2.48 -27.51 20.98
CA ALA A 151 3.17 -26.32 21.48
C ALA A 151 3.19 -26.26 23.02
N GLU A 152 2.16 -26.79 23.67
CA GLU A 152 2.03 -26.82 25.12
C GLU A 152 3.16 -27.59 25.82
N GLN A 153 3.87 -28.48 25.11
CA GLN A 153 4.96 -29.29 25.65
C GLN A 153 6.27 -28.50 25.82
N PHE A 154 6.39 -27.35 25.16
CA PHE A 154 7.64 -26.56 25.11
C PHE A 154 7.51 -25.20 25.80
N ILE A 155 6.39 -24.94 26.48
CA ILE A 155 6.19 -23.76 27.31
C ILE A 155 7.16 -23.81 28.49
N ASP A 156 7.77 -22.68 28.82
CA ASP A 156 8.55 -22.50 30.05
C ASP A 156 8.18 -21.19 30.77
N ASP A 157 8.88 -20.88 31.86
CA ASP A 157 8.59 -19.69 32.68
C ASP A 157 8.86 -18.37 31.95
N ASN A 158 9.68 -18.39 30.88
CA ASN A 158 10.08 -17.21 30.12
C ASN A 158 9.27 -17.05 28.84
N PHE A 159 8.80 -18.16 28.24
CA PHE A 159 8.14 -18.17 26.94
C PHE A 159 6.80 -18.90 27.00
N GLY A 160 5.74 -18.14 26.76
CA GLY A 160 4.37 -18.64 26.75
C GLY A 160 3.98 -19.35 25.44
N LEU A 161 2.74 -19.83 25.40
CA LEU A 161 2.16 -20.53 24.25
C LEU A 161 2.27 -19.76 22.92
N PRO A 162 1.98 -18.44 22.84
CA PRO A 162 2.05 -17.71 21.56
C PRO A 162 3.45 -17.76 20.95
N THR A 163 4.49 -17.53 21.76
CA THR A 163 5.89 -17.57 21.30
C THR A 163 6.26 -18.95 20.77
N VAL A 164 5.85 -20.02 21.45
CA VAL A 164 6.14 -21.38 20.99
C VAL A 164 5.42 -21.70 19.68
N GLN A 165 4.17 -21.24 19.51
CA GLN A 165 3.43 -21.39 18.26
C GLN A 165 4.09 -20.63 17.11
N ASP A 166 4.60 -19.43 17.38
CA ASP A 166 5.33 -18.64 16.39
C ASP A 166 6.63 -19.34 15.98
N ILE A 167 7.39 -19.89 16.95
CA ILE A 167 8.59 -20.68 16.67
C ILE A 167 8.28 -21.90 15.81
N LEU A 168 7.20 -22.64 16.09
CA LEU A 168 6.79 -23.78 15.27
C LEU A 168 6.45 -23.36 13.84
N THR A 169 5.74 -22.24 13.68
CA THR A 169 5.37 -21.69 12.37
C THR A 169 6.61 -21.24 11.59
N GLU A 170 7.58 -20.61 12.26
CA GLU A 170 8.85 -20.22 11.67
C GLU A 170 9.74 -21.41 11.31
N LEU A 171 9.76 -22.47 12.12
CA LEU A 171 10.48 -23.71 11.77
C LEU A 171 9.83 -24.40 10.57
N GLU A 172 8.50 -24.33 10.43
CA GLU A 172 7.79 -24.85 9.27
C GLU A 172 8.14 -24.07 8.00
N LYS A 173 8.17 -22.74 8.06
CA LYS A 173 8.46 -21.86 6.92
C LYS A 173 9.39 -20.71 7.33
N PRO A 174 10.71 -20.97 7.39
CA PRO A 174 11.69 -20.00 7.89
C PRO A 174 11.69 -18.70 7.09
N GLY A 175 11.55 -17.57 7.79
CA GLY A 175 11.68 -16.25 7.15
C GLY A 175 10.65 -16.02 6.06
N ARG A 176 9.43 -16.55 6.24
CA ARG A 176 8.33 -16.41 5.28
C ARG A 176 8.06 -14.93 5.00
N ASP A 177 8.17 -14.55 3.74
CA ASP A 177 7.81 -13.21 3.29
C ASP A 177 6.29 -13.00 3.45
N PRO A 178 5.84 -11.97 4.20
CA PRO A 178 4.42 -11.67 4.36
C PRO A 178 3.80 -11.02 3.11
N ARG A 179 4.63 -10.56 2.16
CA ARG A 179 4.14 -9.91 0.94
C ARG A 179 3.41 -10.92 0.05
N PRO A 180 2.37 -10.46 -0.68
CA PRO A 180 1.69 -11.32 -1.64
C PRO A 180 2.68 -11.79 -2.71
N THR A 181 2.47 -12.99 -3.23
CA THR A 181 3.23 -13.46 -4.37
C THR A 181 3.00 -12.54 -5.56
N PHE A 182 4.09 -12.04 -6.14
CA PHE A 182 4.02 -11.18 -7.31
C PHE A 182 3.45 -11.99 -8.47
N LYS A 183 2.30 -11.56 -9.00
CA LYS A 183 1.72 -12.10 -10.22
C LYS A 183 2.02 -11.10 -11.31
N THR A 184 2.84 -11.47 -12.28
CA THR A 184 2.93 -10.70 -13.52
C THR A 184 1.67 -10.94 -14.33
N ALA A 185 1.05 -9.88 -14.83
CA ALA A 185 0.09 -10.02 -15.92
C ALA A 185 0.83 -10.65 -17.10
N SER A 186 0.35 -11.79 -17.59
CA SER A 186 0.89 -12.35 -18.81
C SER A 186 0.29 -11.59 -19.99
N PHE A 187 1.03 -10.63 -20.53
CA PHE A 187 0.63 -9.95 -21.76
C PHE A 187 0.67 -10.97 -22.91
N ALA A 188 -0.33 -10.94 -23.79
CA ALA A 188 -0.33 -11.82 -24.94
C ALA A 188 0.84 -11.46 -25.87
N GLU A 189 1.68 -12.45 -26.22
CA GLU A 189 2.84 -12.25 -27.09
C GLU A 189 2.41 -11.62 -28.43
N GLY A 190 3.04 -10.50 -28.81
CA GLY A 190 2.82 -9.81 -30.09
C GLY A 190 1.74 -8.72 -30.10
N ILE A 191 1.28 -8.26 -28.92
CA ILE A 191 0.36 -7.12 -28.78
C ILE A 191 1.08 -6.00 -28.03
N ASP A 192 1.79 -5.14 -28.77
CA ASP A 192 2.57 -4.03 -28.20
C ASP A 192 1.92 -2.67 -28.49
N SER A 193 1.01 -2.60 -29.47
CA SER A 193 0.38 -1.36 -29.91
C SER A 193 -1.15 -1.44 -29.94
N ILE A 194 -1.81 -0.29 -29.79
CA ILE A 194 -3.29 -0.18 -29.88
C ILE A 194 -3.85 -0.72 -31.21
N THR A 195 -3.04 -0.73 -32.27
CA THR A 195 -3.39 -1.24 -33.60
C THR A 195 -3.52 -2.76 -33.66
N ASP A 196 -2.90 -3.48 -32.73
CA ASP A 196 -2.89 -4.94 -32.70
C ASP A 196 -4.11 -5.50 -31.97
N LEU A 197 -4.80 -4.63 -31.21
CA LEU A 197 -6.01 -4.95 -30.49
C LEU A 197 -7.20 -5.13 -31.43
N LYS A 198 -8.02 -6.14 -31.14
CA LYS A 198 -9.31 -6.36 -31.79
C LYS A 198 -10.42 -6.42 -30.74
N PRO A 199 -11.59 -5.82 -31.01
CA PRO A 199 -12.73 -5.96 -30.12
C PRO A 199 -13.07 -7.45 -29.91
N GLY A 200 -13.33 -7.82 -28.67
CA GLY A 200 -13.62 -9.19 -28.25
C GLY A 200 -12.43 -9.96 -27.70
N MET A 201 -11.18 -9.48 -27.87
CA MET A 201 -9.98 -10.10 -27.29
C MET A 201 -10.03 -10.08 -25.76
N SER A 202 -9.61 -11.18 -25.13
CA SER A 202 -9.41 -11.26 -23.68
C SER A 202 -7.92 -11.24 -23.37
N LEU A 203 -7.51 -10.29 -22.53
CA LEU A 203 -6.13 -10.04 -22.15
C LEU A 203 -6.03 -9.99 -20.62
N GLU A 204 -4.87 -10.32 -20.09
CA GLU A 204 -4.54 -10.01 -18.70
C GLU A 204 -3.88 -8.65 -18.66
N GLY A 205 -4.27 -7.85 -17.67
CA GLY A 205 -3.74 -6.52 -17.45
C GLY A 205 -3.65 -6.20 -15.98
N THR A 206 -2.90 -5.15 -15.65
CA THR A 206 -2.69 -4.70 -14.27
C THR A 206 -3.47 -3.42 -14.04
N VAL A 207 -4.24 -3.33 -12.97
CA VAL A 207 -4.96 -2.11 -12.60
C VAL A 207 -3.95 -1.04 -12.22
N THR A 208 -3.88 0.04 -12.98
CA THR A 208 -2.96 1.17 -12.72
C THR A 208 -3.55 2.12 -11.69
N ASN A 209 -4.86 2.40 -11.81
CA ASN A 209 -5.56 3.34 -10.95
C ASN A 209 -7.06 3.01 -10.85
N VAL A 210 -7.67 3.35 -9.72
CA VAL A 210 -9.10 3.16 -9.46
C VAL A 210 -9.73 4.54 -9.22
N ALA A 211 -10.76 4.86 -10.00
CA ALA A 211 -11.52 6.11 -9.90
C ALA A 211 -12.98 5.82 -9.52
N ALA A 212 -13.73 6.84 -9.10
CA ALA A 212 -15.13 6.67 -8.71
C ALA A 212 -16.04 6.12 -9.84
N PHE A 213 -15.65 6.33 -11.10
CA PHE A 213 -16.43 5.90 -12.28
C PHE A 213 -15.92 4.61 -12.93
N GLY A 214 -14.82 4.03 -12.46
CA GLY A 214 -14.21 2.85 -13.08
C GLY A 214 -12.77 2.60 -12.67
N ALA A 215 -12.11 1.67 -13.35
CA ALA A 215 -10.70 1.36 -13.13
C ALA A 215 -9.92 1.45 -14.43
N PHE A 216 -8.69 1.94 -14.35
CA PHE A 216 -7.73 1.97 -15.45
C PHE A 216 -6.87 0.73 -15.38
N VAL A 217 -6.73 0.05 -16.51
CA VAL A 217 -6.01 -1.23 -16.63
C VAL A 217 -5.00 -1.12 -17.75
N ASP A 218 -3.73 -1.36 -17.43
CA ASP A 218 -2.66 -1.52 -18.40
C ASP A 218 -2.67 -2.95 -18.94
N ILE A 219 -2.83 -3.08 -20.25
CA ILE A 219 -2.83 -4.34 -21.01
C ILE A 219 -1.57 -4.49 -21.87
N GLY A 220 -0.55 -3.65 -21.68
CA GLY A 220 0.75 -3.76 -22.34
C GLY A 220 0.89 -2.96 -23.65
N VAL A 221 -0.09 -2.12 -23.99
CA VAL A 221 -0.08 -1.33 -25.25
C VAL A 221 0.31 0.15 -25.07
N HIS A 222 1.01 0.46 -23.97
CA HIS A 222 1.41 1.83 -23.56
C HIS A 222 0.26 2.82 -23.32
N GLN A 223 -0.99 2.35 -23.36
CA GLN A 223 -2.18 3.14 -23.14
C GLN A 223 -3.15 2.37 -22.26
N ASP A 224 -3.52 2.99 -21.13
CA ASP A 224 -4.48 2.39 -20.20
C ASP A 224 -5.87 2.29 -20.83
N GLY A 225 -6.49 1.12 -20.68
CA GLY A 225 -7.90 0.93 -21.00
C GLY A 225 -8.78 1.22 -19.79
N LEU A 226 -9.97 1.75 -20.05
CA LEU A 226 -10.94 2.07 -19.00
C LEU A 226 -11.98 0.95 -18.87
N VAL A 227 -12.08 0.37 -17.67
CA VAL A 227 -13.21 -0.46 -17.25
C VAL A 227 -14.20 0.43 -16.50
N HIS A 228 -15.35 0.70 -17.11
CA HIS A 228 -16.41 1.48 -16.45
C HIS A 228 -16.98 0.72 -15.23
N VAL A 229 -17.51 1.42 -14.23
CA VAL A 229 -18.05 0.80 -12.99
C VAL A 229 -19.09 -0.29 -13.26
N SER A 230 -19.91 -0.13 -14.30
CA SER A 230 -20.92 -1.12 -14.72
C SER A 230 -20.33 -2.35 -15.43
N GLN A 231 -19.05 -2.32 -15.77
CA GLN A 231 -18.31 -3.36 -16.47
C GLN A 231 -17.28 -4.05 -15.56
N LEU A 232 -17.16 -3.65 -14.28
CA LEU A 232 -16.25 -4.26 -13.30
C LEU A 232 -16.72 -5.65 -12.83
N ALA A 233 -18.03 -5.86 -12.73
CA ALA A 233 -18.61 -7.12 -12.25
C ALA A 233 -19.98 -7.39 -12.86
N ASP A 234 -20.45 -8.64 -12.75
CA ASP A 234 -21.78 -9.06 -13.19
C ASP A 234 -22.92 -8.64 -12.22
N ARG A 235 -22.58 -7.91 -11.17
CA ARG A 235 -23.49 -7.34 -10.15
C ARG A 235 -23.35 -5.83 -10.08
N PHE A 236 -24.35 -5.15 -9.51
CA PHE A 236 -24.28 -3.71 -9.28
C PHE A 236 -23.15 -3.36 -8.30
N VAL A 237 -22.30 -2.41 -8.69
CA VAL A 237 -21.12 -1.95 -7.93
C VAL A 237 -21.38 -0.52 -7.48
N LYS A 238 -21.32 -0.28 -6.18
CA LYS A 238 -21.45 1.09 -5.61
C LYS A 238 -20.12 1.81 -5.61
N ASP A 239 -19.04 1.12 -5.23
CA ASP A 239 -17.70 1.67 -5.19
C ASP A 239 -16.70 0.71 -5.88
N PRO A 240 -16.02 1.15 -6.95
CA PRO A 240 -14.95 0.37 -7.59
C PRO A 240 -13.85 -0.15 -6.64
N HIS A 241 -13.56 0.57 -5.55
CA HIS A 241 -12.50 0.20 -4.60
C HIS A 241 -12.82 -1.08 -3.81
N GLU A 242 -14.08 -1.51 -3.77
CA GLU A 242 -14.48 -2.78 -3.15
C GLU A 242 -14.10 -4.00 -4.02
N ILE A 243 -13.87 -3.79 -5.32
CA ILE A 243 -13.67 -4.87 -6.30
C ILE A 243 -12.23 -4.98 -6.75
N VAL A 244 -11.59 -3.83 -7.01
CA VAL A 244 -10.24 -3.78 -7.55
C VAL A 244 -9.39 -2.77 -6.78
N LYS A 245 -8.10 -3.06 -6.70
CA LYS A 245 -7.07 -2.17 -6.16
C LYS A 245 -6.01 -1.92 -7.22
N ALA A 246 -5.34 -0.77 -7.13
CA ALA A 246 -4.16 -0.52 -7.95
C ALA A 246 -3.11 -1.63 -7.69
N GLY A 247 -2.58 -2.20 -8.77
CA GLY A 247 -1.67 -3.35 -8.75
C GLY A 247 -2.34 -4.71 -8.94
N ASP A 248 -3.68 -4.81 -8.94
CA ASP A 248 -4.36 -6.08 -9.16
C ASP A 248 -4.21 -6.55 -10.62
N VAL A 249 -3.84 -7.83 -10.81
CA VAL A 249 -3.88 -8.47 -12.13
C VAL A 249 -5.28 -8.98 -12.42
N VAL A 250 -5.90 -8.43 -13.46
CA VAL A 250 -7.28 -8.70 -13.84
C VAL A 250 -7.34 -9.20 -15.28
N ARG A 251 -8.32 -10.07 -15.56
CA ARG A 251 -8.64 -10.48 -16.93
C ARG A 251 -9.71 -9.56 -17.48
N VAL A 252 -9.40 -8.90 -18.57
CA VAL A 252 -10.27 -7.91 -19.23
C VAL A 252 -10.54 -8.32 -20.67
N ARG A 253 -11.70 -7.92 -21.18
CA ARG A 253 -12.07 -8.08 -22.57
C ARG A 253 -12.18 -6.72 -23.24
N VAL A 254 -11.58 -6.59 -24.42
CA VAL A 254 -11.66 -5.37 -25.23
C VAL A 254 -13.07 -5.23 -25.79
N THR A 255 -13.78 -4.16 -25.46
CA THR A 255 -15.13 -3.89 -25.98
C THR A 255 -15.10 -2.93 -27.16
N GLU A 256 -14.29 -1.87 -27.06
CA GLU A 256 -14.23 -0.80 -28.06
C GLU A 256 -12.79 -0.28 -28.17
N ILE A 257 -12.38 0.10 -29.37
CA ILE A 257 -11.07 0.67 -29.66
C ILE A 257 -11.27 1.92 -30.51
N ASP A 258 -10.90 3.08 -30.01
CA ASP A 258 -10.90 4.36 -30.71
C ASP A 258 -9.43 4.78 -30.92
N VAL A 259 -8.86 4.36 -32.05
CA VAL A 259 -7.46 4.67 -32.43
C VAL A 259 -7.24 6.19 -32.59
N PRO A 260 -8.13 6.96 -33.27
CA PRO A 260 -7.97 8.42 -33.37
C PRO A 260 -7.85 9.14 -32.02
N ARG A 261 -8.52 8.64 -30.98
CA ARG A 261 -8.50 9.24 -29.63
C ARG A 261 -7.62 8.52 -28.62
N ASN A 262 -6.91 7.46 -29.03
CA ASN A 262 -6.14 6.58 -28.14
C ASN A 262 -6.96 6.08 -26.92
N ARG A 263 -8.20 5.64 -27.16
CA ARG A 263 -9.08 5.14 -26.08
C ARG A 263 -9.40 3.66 -26.28
N ILE A 264 -9.29 2.91 -25.20
CA ILE A 264 -9.59 1.48 -25.16
C ILE A 264 -10.68 1.25 -24.10
N GLY A 265 -11.82 0.73 -24.53
CA GLY A 265 -12.90 0.29 -23.64
C GLY A 265 -12.68 -1.16 -23.24
N LEU A 266 -12.70 -1.41 -21.93
CA LEU A 266 -12.48 -2.73 -21.36
C LEU A 266 -13.68 -3.18 -20.50
N SER A 267 -13.89 -4.49 -20.40
CA SER A 267 -14.89 -5.09 -19.53
C SER A 267 -14.31 -6.29 -18.77
N MET A 268 -14.64 -6.41 -17.48
CA MET A 268 -14.28 -7.54 -16.61
C MET A 268 -15.45 -8.54 -16.44
N ARG A 269 -16.58 -8.31 -17.12
CA ARG A 269 -17.76 -9.18 -17.04
C ARG A 269 -17.54 -10.49 -17.79
N LYS A 270 -18.01 -11.60 -17.22
CA LYS A 270 -17.85 -12.92 -17.83
C LYS A 270 -18.77 -13.16 -19.04
N ASN A 271 -19.90 -12.45 -19.10
CA ASN A 271 -20.87 -12.54 -20.20
C ASN A 271 -21.12 -11.17 -20.82
N SER A 272 -20.41 -10.87 -21.90
CA SER A 272 -20.76 -9.78 -22.81
C SER A 272 -20.84 -10.33 -24.24
N GLU A 273 -21.87 -11.11 -24.55
CA GLU A 273 -22.29 -11.17 -25.95
C GLU A 273 -22.67 -9.75 -26.39
N ALA A 274 -22.13 -9.33 -27.53
CA ALA A 274 -22.20 -7.99 -28.04
C ALA A 274 -23.66 -7.53 -28.21
N ALA A 275 -24.09 -6.53 -27.43
CA ALA A 275 -25.26 -5.75 -27.80
C ALA A 275 -24.84 -4.73 -28.87
N PRO A 276 -25.49 -4.67 -30.04
CA PRO A 276 -25.14 -3.71 -31.08
C PRO A 276 -25.51 -2.29 -30.64
N ALA A 277 -24.72 -1.33 -31.10
CA ALA A 277 -24.86 0.10 -30.86
C ALA A 277 -26.29 0.58 -31.16
N SER A 278 -26.96 1.17 -30.15
CA SER A 278 -28.23 1.88 -30.35
C SER A 278 -27.95 3.26 -30.93
N ASP A 279 -28.15 3.35 -32.24
CA ASP A 279 -28.09 4.54 -33.10
C ASP A 279 -29.26 5.48 -32.75
N HIS A 280 -29.01 6.54 -31.98
CA HIS A 280 -30.03 7.57 -31.70
C HIS A 280 -30.14 8.54 -32.89
N LYS A 281 -30.96 8.18 -33.89
CA LYS A 281 -31.49 9.13 -34.88
C LYS A 281 -32.96 9.47 -34.59
N LYS A 282 -33.15 10.78 -34.36
CA LYS A 282 -34.33 11.64 -34.53
C LYS A 282 -35.65 10.99 -35.01
N ALA A 283 -36.72 11.23 -34.25
CA ALA A 283 -38.05 11.46 -34.82
C ALA A 283 -38.76 12.57 -34.04
N SER A 284 -39.00 13.68 -34.74
CA SER A 284 -39.88 14.77 -34.32
C SER A 284 -41.34 14.46 -34.67
N ALA A 285 -42.21 15.06 -33.86
CA ALA A 285 -43.50 15.65 -34.22
C ALA A 285 -44.77 14.77 -34.35
N ASP A 286 -45.76 15.27 -33.60
CA ASP A 286 -47.17 15.46 -33.97
C ASP A 286 -48.21 14.42 -33.49
N LYS A 287 -48.91 14.80 -32.41
CA LYS A 287 -50.36 15.03 -32.44
C LYS A 287 -50.83 15.71 -31.15
N GLY A 288 -51.48 16.88 -31.30
CA GLY A 288 -52.25 17.57 -30.25
C GLY A 288 -53.42 16.73 -29.71
N ARG A 289 -54.15 17.12 -28.67
CA ARG A 289 -54.76 18.45 -28.43
C ARG A 289 -55.49 18.47 -27.06
N LEU A 290 -55.56 19.68 -26.46
CA LEU A 290 -56.63 20.26 -25.60
C LEU A 290 -56.76 19.72 -24.15
N ASN A 291 -56.88 20.51 -23.07
CA ASN A 291 -57.45 21.84 -22.79
C ASN A 291 -56.62 22.56 -21.68
N LYS A 292 -56.30 23.86 -21.78
CA LYS A 292 -57.07 25.05 -21.29
C LYS A 292 -57.54 24.93 -19.83
N ASP A 293 -57.44 25.90 -18.93
CA ASP A 293 -57.02 27.31 -18.89
C ASP A 293 -57.03 27.66 -17.37
N HIS A 294 -56.40 28.77 -16.97
CA HIS A 294 -56.74 29.68 -15.84
C HIS A 294 -55.56 30.09 -14.94
N ARG A 295 -54.97 31.23 -15.31
CA ARG A 295 -54.55 32.32 -14.41
C ARG A 295 -55.14 33.61 -14.99
N PRO A 296 -55.55 34.62 -14.19
CA PRO A 296 -54.54 35.47 -13.54
C PRO A 296 -54.94 36.22 -12.23
N LYS A 297 -53.92 36.46 -11.36
CA LYS A 297 -53.56 37.70 -10.56
C LYS A 297 -54.64 38.44 -9.70
N PRO A 298 -54.30 39.44 -8.84
CA PRO A 298 -53.21 39.59 -7.84
C PRO A 298 -53.67 40.21 -6.47
N ASN A 299 -52.74 40.29 -5.50
CA ASN A 299 -52.54 41.36 -4.48
C ASN A 299 -53.36 41.40 -3.16
N ARG A 300 -52.68 41.25 -2.00
CA ARG A 300 -52.57 42.23 -0.86
C ARG A 300 -52.05 41.57 0.46
N LYS A 301 -51.06 42.23 1.08
CA LYS A 301 -50.62 42.14 2.51
C LYS A 301 -51.53 43.05 3.39
N PRO A 302 -51.39 43.20 4.74
CA PRO A 302 -50.39 42.74 5.75
C PRO A 302 -51.08 42.06 6.99
N ASP A 303 -50.47 41.60 8.10
CA ASP A 303 -49.56 42.22 9.07
C ASP A 303 -49.06 41.17 10.10
N GLY A 304 -47.91 41.42 10.75
CA GLY A 304 -47.47 40.68 11.95
C GLY A 304 -45.95 40.66 12.19
N LYS A 305 -45.46 41.60 13.03
CA LYS A 305 -44.08 41.84 13.56
C LYS A 305 -43.38 40.57 14.11
N VAL A 306 -42.04 40.46 14.14
CA VAL A 306 -41.13 40.99 15.20
C VAL A 306 -39.66 41.15 14.70
N THR A 307 -38.95 42.04 15.40
CA THR A 307 -37.67 42.81 15.32
C THR A 307 -36.31 42.14 15.05
N PRO A 308 -35.21 42.94 14.86
CA PRO A 308 -34.07 42.61 13.98
C PRO A 308 -32.74 42.30 14.72
N ALA A 309 -31.79 41.71 14.00
CA ALA A 309 -30.36 41.72 14.35
C ALA A 309 -29.48 41.85 13.11
N ALA A 310 -28.36 42.53 13.28
CA ALA A 310 -27.57 43.24 12.28
C ALA A 310 -26.63 42.35 11.46
N SER A 311 -26.41 42.79 10.22
CA SER A 311 -25.33 42.37 9.32
C SER A 311 -24.22 43.42 9.34
N SER A 312 -22.98 43.01 9.61
CA SER A 312 -21.80 43.78 9.21
C SER A 312 -20.69 42.84 8.76
N GLU A 313 -20.13 43.20 7.62
CA GLU A 313 -19.22 42.46 6.77
C GLU A 313 -17.88 42.15 7.45
N SER A 314 -17.38 40.95 7.17
CA SER A 314 -16.06 40.45 7.54
C SER A 314 -14.98 41.06 6.65
N GLN A 315 -14.26 42.07 7.14
CA GLN A 315 -12.97 42.49 6.58
C GLN A 315 -11.85 41.63 7.20
N GLY A 316 -11.08 40.96 6.33
CA GLY A 316 -10.00 40.06 6.70
C GLY A 316 -8.79 40.77 7.33
N ALA A 317 -8.08 40.01 8.18
CA ALA A 317 -6.98 40.44 9.04
C ALA A 317 -5.76 41.09 8.35
N LEU A 318 -5.67 41.06 7.02
CA LEU A 318 -4.61 41.75 6.27
C LEU A 318 -4.85 43.27 6.14
N GLY A 319 -6.11 43.72 6.11
CA GLY A 319 -6.45 45.15 5.95
C GLY A 319 -6.18 45.98 7.21
N ALA A 320 -6.31 45.38 8.38
CA ALA A 320 -6.12 46.04 9.67
C ALA A 320 -4.64 46.38 9.97
N ILE A 321 -3.70 45.56 9.46
CA ILE A 321 -2.27 45.75 9.71
C ILE A 321 -1.70 46.88 8.82
N LEU A 322 -2.17 47.00 7.58
CA LEU A 322 -1.74 48.07 6.66
C LEU A 322 -2.26 49.45 7.10
N ALA A 323 -3.49 49.51 7.63
CA ALA A 323 -4.07 50.75 8.14
C ALA A 323 -3.37 51.28 9.41
N ALA A 324 -2.75 50.39 10.21
CA ALA A 324 -1.99 50.76 11.40
C ALA A 324 -0.59 51.32 11.07
N ALA A 325 -0.02 50.97 9.92
CA ALA A 325 1.30 51.46 9.49
C ALA A 325 1.26 52.89 8.89
N MET A 326 0.11 53.33 8.37
CA MET A 326 -0.02 54.64 7.71
C MET A 326 -0.41 55.80 8.65
N LYS A 327 -0.54 55.55 9.96
CA LYS A 327 -1.05 56.54 10.94
C LYS A 327 -0.04 57.04 11.98
N ARG A 328 1.27 56.87 11.77
CA ARG A 328 2.28 57.53 12.63
C ARG A 328 2.69 58.88 12.02
N PRO A 329 2.45 60.02 12.70
CA PRO A 329 3.04 61.27 12.30
C PRO A 329 4.55 61.25 12.60
N SER A 330 5.31 61.83 11.67
CA SER A 330 6.72 62.17 11.82
C SER A 330 6.88 63.31 12.83
N ASP A 331 7.48 63.05 13.99
CA ASP A 331 8.07 64.10 14.81
C ASP A 331 9.58 64.00 14.72
N SER A 332 10.14 64.98 14.03
CA SER A 332 11.56 65.32 13.98
C SER A 332 11.81 66.49 14.93
N SER A 333 12.66 66.27 15.94
CA SER A 333 13.64 67.23 16.51
C SER A 333 14.48 66.51 17.55
#